data_AF-A0A535S413-F1
#
_entry.id   AF-A0A535S413-F1
#
_cell.length_a   1.000
_cell.length_b   1.000
_cell.length_c   1.000
_cell.angle_alpha   90.00
_cell.angle_beta   90.00
_cell.angle_gamma   90.00
#
_symmetry.space_group_name_H-M   'P 1'
#
loop_
_entity.id
_entity.type
_entity.pdbx_description
1 polymer ?
#
loop_
_entity_poly.entity_id
_entity_poly.type
_entity_poly.pdbx_seq_one_letter_code
_entity_poly.pdbx_strand_id
1 'polypeptide(L)'
;MARSGILLRLGFFLLLGGGLVVWSELRRPRDLRLEIDLTEALPGDVVELDVTVTRGGQALLRLDQRYGSFGAPATIRAVVRARPGPAEVDAMIVDAKGNARRTRVTMDLRKDAPTIVKVR
;
A
#
# COMPACT_ATOMS: atom_id res chain seq x y z
N MET A 1 -22.12 40.07 32.43
CA MET A 1 -22.42 39.07 31.37
C MET A 1 -21.25 38.79 30.41
N ALA A 2 -19.97 38.94 30.82
CA ALA A 2 -18.83 38.76 29.90
C ALA A 2 -18.15 37.36 29.95
N ARG A 3 -18.42 36.56 31.00
CA ARG A 3 -17.73 35.28 31.24
C ARG A 3 -18.23 34.13 30.35
N SER A 4 -19.48 34.18 29.89
CA SER A 4 -20.10 33.09 29.12
C SER A 4 -19.55 32.97 27.69
N GLY A 5 -19.21 34.10 27.06
CA GLY A 5 -18.66 34.11 25.70
C GLY A 5 -17.23 33.58 25.61
N ILE A 6 -16.43 33.76 26.67
CA ILE A 6 -15.04 33.26 26.72
C ILE A 6 -15.00 31.74 26.85
N LEU A 7 -15.87 31.15 27.69
CA LEU A 7 -15.97 29.69 27.83
C LEU A 7 -16.43 29.02 26.53
N LEU A 8 -17.39 29.61 25.82
CA LEU A 8 -17.87 29.11 24.53
C LEU A 8 -16.78 29.16 23.45
N ARG A 9 -15.99 30.25 23.42
CA ARG A 9 -14.84 30.38 22.52
C ARG A 9 -13.73 29.37 22.84
N LEU A 10 -13.40 29.18 24.12
CA LEU A 10 -12.43 28.17 24.56
C LEU A 10 -12.86 26.75 24.19
N GLY A 11 -14.13 26.40 24.42
CA GLY A 11 -14.70 25.11 24.00
C GLY A 11 -14.62 24.91 22.48
N PHE A 12 -14.94 25.94 21.70
CA PHE A 12 -14.80 25.90 20.24
C PHE A 12 -13.35 25.68 19.80
N PHE A 13 -12.38 26.40 20.38
CA PHE A 13 -10.97 26.20 20.03
C PHE A 13 -10.43 24.83 20.44
N LEU A 14 -10.90 24.26 21.56
CA LEU A 14 -10.55 22.90 21.96
C LEU A 14 -11.12 21.87 20.98
N LEU A 15 -12.37 22.00 20.55
CA LEU A 15 -12.98 21.13 19.56
C LEU A 15 -12.29 21.26 18.20
N LEU A 16 -12.01 22.49 17.76
CA LEU A 16 -11.31 22.75 16.52
C LEU A 16 -9.89 22.18 16.54
N GLY A 17 -9.15 22.43 17.62
CA GLY A 17 -7.79 21.92 17.82
C GLY A 17 -7.76 20.39 17.87
N GLY A 18 -8.63 19.77 18.66
CA GLY A 18 -8.77 18.31 18.70
C GLY A 18 -9.14 17.71 17.34
N GLY A 19 -10.09 18.33 16.63
CA GLY A 19 -10.50 17.93 15.29
C GLY A 19 -9.34 18.02 14.28
N LEU A 20 -8.57 19.10 14.32
CA LEU A 20 -7.38 19.28 13.47
C LEU A 20 -6.30 18.24 13.73
N VAL A 21 -6.06 17.88 15.00
CA VAL A 21 -5.10 16.83 15.37
C VAL A 21 -5.53 15.48 14.81
N VAL A 22 -6.79 15.07 15.04
CA VAL A 22 -7.33 13.81 14.51
C VAL A 22 -7.28 13.79 12.99
N TRP A 23 -7.67 14.91 12.36
CA TRP A 23 -7.64 15.05 10.91
C TRP A 23 -6.23 14.97 10.31
N SER A 24 -5.25 15.56 10.99
CA SER A 24 -3.84 15.46 10.61
C SER A 24 -3.35 14.01 10.68
N GLU A 25 -3.66 13.31 11.77
CA GLU A 25 -3.19 11.95 12.01
C GLU A 25 -3.79 10.94 11.01
N LEU A 26 -5.04 11.17 10.57
CA LEU A 26 -5.67 10.39 9.50
C LEU A 26 -4.97 10.59 8.14
N ARG A 27 -4.41 11.78 7.89
CA ARG A 27 -3.78 12.13 6.61
C ARG A 27 -2.29 11.85 6.55
N ARG A 28 -1.65 11.45 7.64
CA ARG A 28 -0.21 11.16 7.64
C ARG A 28 0.12 9.92 6.82
N PRO A 29 1.05 10.03 5.84
CA PRO A 29 1.65 8.87 5.18
C PRO A 29 2.39 8.02 6.22
N ARG A 30 2.29 6.71 6.07
CA ARG A 30 2.94 5.75 6.95
C ARG A 30 3.39 4.54 6.15
N ASP A 31 4.25 3.73 6.75
CA ASP A 31 4.77 2.53 6.11
C ASP A 31 3.70 1.42 6.20
N LEU A 32 3.16 1.02 5.05
CA LEU A 32 2.15 -0.03 4.91
C LEU A 32 2.81 -1.28 4.33
N ARG A 33 2.49 -2.45 4.89
CA ARG A 33 3.11 -3.72 4.49
C ARG A 33 2.31 -4.35 3.34
N LEU A 34 3.00 -4.69 2.26
CA LEU A 34 2.47 -5.41 1.12
C LEU A 34 3.22 -6.74 1.00
N GLU A 35 2.47 -7.83 0.89
CA GLU A 35 3.03 -9.16 0.61
C GLU A 35 2.52 -9.64 -0.73
N ILE A 36 3.45 -9.87 -1.66
CA ILE A 36 3.16 -10.40 -2.99
C ILE A 36 3.37 -11.91 -2.91
N ASP A 37 2.28 -12.65 -2.98
CA ASP A 37 2.24 -14.11 -2.96
C ASP A 37 2.33 -14.64 -4.40
N LEU A 38 3.44 -15.32 -4.68
CA LEU A 38 3.76 -15.95 -5.96
C LEU A 38 3.52 -17.46 -5.93
N THR A 39 2.92 -18.02 -4.88
CA THR A 39 2.71 -19.47 -4.74
C THR A 39 1.89 -20.05 -5.90
N GLU A 40 0.90 -19.30 -6.39
CA GLU A 40 0.07 -19.68 -7.54
C GLU A 40 0.82 -19.52 -8.89
N ALA A 41 1.92 -18.77 -8.90
CA ALA A 41 2.72 -18.43 -10.08
C ALA A 41 3.97 -19.30 -10.29
N LEU A 42 4.13 -20.40 -9.53
CA LEU A 42 5.34 -21.26 -9.51
C LEU A 42 6.61 -20.44 -9.20
N PRO A 43 6.87 -20.13 -7.92
CA PRO A 43 7.84 -19.11 -7.54
C PRO A 43 9.26 -19.36 -8.07
N GLY A 44 9.69 -20.63 -8.15
CA GLY A 44 11.00 -21.01 -8.71
C GLY A 44 11.15 -20.81 -10.23
N ASP A 45 10.06 -20.61 -10.96
CA ASP A 45 10.07 -20.38 -12.41
C ASP A 45 10.01 -18.89 -12.78
N VAL A 46 9.69 -18.01 -11.82
CA VAL A 46 9.59 -16.57 -12.06
C VAL A 46 11.00 -15.96 -12.11
N VAL A 47 11.35 -15.36 -13.26
CA VAL A 47 12.65 -14.73 -13.50
C VAL A 47 12.61 -13.21 -13.46
N GLU A 48 11.44 -12.60 -13.68
CA GLU A 48 11.24 -11.15 -13.59
C GLU A 48 9.90 -10.86 -12.93
N LEU A 49 9.88 -9.84 -12.09
CA LEU A 49 8.70 -9.32 -11.42
C LEU A 49 8.74 -7.78 -11.47
N ASP A 50 7.72 -7.19 -12.09
CA ASP A 50 7.43 -5.76 -12.04
C ASP A 50 6.11 -5.54 -11.30
N VAL A 51 6.14 -4.92 -10.12
CA VAL A 51 4.96 -4.53 -9.34
C VAL A 51 4.88 -3.03 -9.27
N THR A 52 3.79 -2.47 -9.75
CA THR A 52 3.44 -1.07 -9.58
C THR A 52 2.19 -0.95 -8.72
N VAL A 53 2.28 -0.19 -7.63
CA VAL A 53 1.15 0.18 -6.79
C VAL A 53 0.75 1.60 -7.11
N THR A 54 -0.49 1.85 -7.50
CA THR A 54 -1.00 3.17 -7.84
C THR A 54 -2.22 3.54 -7.00
N ARG A 55 -2.47 4.83 -6.87
CA ARG A 55 -3.70 5.37 -6.28
C ARG A 55 -4.07 6.65 -7.01
N GLY A 56 -5.28 6.67 -7.58
CA GLY A 56 -5.76 7.84 -8.33
C GLY A 56 -4.81 8.25 -9.46
N GLY A 57 -4.19 7.28 -10.13
CA GLY A 57 -3.20 7.52 -11.19
C GLY A 57 -1.78 7.86 -10.70
N GLN A 58 -1.55 8.07 -9.41
CA GLN A 58 -0.21 8.31 -8.86
C GLN A 58 0.45 7.00 -8.42
N ALA A 59 1.68 6.75 -8.87
CA ALA A 59 2.48 5.63 -8.38
C ALA A 59 2.91 5.85 -6.92
N LEU A 60 2.58 4.90 -6.06
CA LEU A 60 2.97 4.83 -4.64
C LEU A 60 4.23 3.99 -4.43
N LEU A 61 4.42 2.96 -5.25
CA LEU A 61 5.56 2.07 -5.25
C LEU A 61 5.76 1.50 -6.66
N ARG A 62 7.02 1.37 -7.08
CA ARG A 62 7.41 0.52 -8.19
C ARG A 62 8.52 -0.41 -7.72
N LEU A 63 8.36 -1.69 -7.98
CA LEU A 63 9.31 -2.74 -7.63
C LEU A 63 9.59 -3.55 -8.88
N ASP A 64 10.80 -3.42 -9.41
CA ASP A 64 11.28 -4.21 -10.54
C ASP A 64 12.43 -5.08 -10.02
N GLN A 65 12.25 -6.39 -10.09
CA GLN A 65 13.23 -7.36 -9.64
C GLN A 65 13.42 -8.48 -10.66
N ARG A 66 14.69 -8.81 -10.91
CA ARG A 66 15.10 -9.95 -11.71
C ARG A 66 15.74 -10.99 -10.81
N TYR A 67 15.32 -12.23 -11.00
CA TYR A 67 15.78 -13.39 -10.26
C TYR A 67 16.70 -14.25 -11.12
N GLY A 68 17.71 -14.83 -10.48
CA GLY A 68 18.63 -15.76 -11.15
C GLY A 68 18.02 -17.15 -11.32
N SER A 69 18.88 -18.14 -11.54
CA SER A 69 18.51 -19.54 -11.76
C SER A 69 17.73 -20.21 -10.62
N PHE A 70 17.67 -19.61 -9.44
CA PHE A 70 16.87 -20.09 -8.31
C PHE A 70 15.42 -19.58 -8.32
N GLY A 71 15.07 -18.66 -9.23
CA GLY A 71 13.74 -18.07 -9.34
C GLY A 71 13.39 -17.11 -8.19
N ALA A 72 12.17 -16.59 -8.23
CA ALA A 72 11.63 -15.72 -7.19
C ALA A 72 11.28 -16.52 -5.92
N PRO A 73 11.32 -15.89 -4.74
CA PRO A 73 10.76 -16.51 -3.54
C PRO A 73 9.22 -16.61 -3.63
N ALA A 74 8.63 -17.52 -2.87
CA ALA A 74 7.17 -17.67 -2.79
C ALA A 74 6.43 -16.41 -2.32
N THR A 75 7.09 -15.58 -1.51
CA THR A 75 6.51 -14.34 -0.99
C THR A 75 7.53 -13.23 -1.05
N ILE A 76 7.12 -12.08 -1.57
CA ILE A 76 7.94 -10.88 -1.62
C ILE A 76 7.30 -9.81 -0.75
N ARG A 77 8.09 -9.29 0.18
CA ARG A 77 7.65 -8.25 1.11
C ARG A 77 8.07 -6.90 0.57
N ALA A 78 7.11 -5.99 0.47
CA ALA A 78 7.33 -4.60 0.10
C ALA A 78 6.70 -3.66 1.12
N VAL A 79 7.26 -2.46 1.21
CA VAL A 79 6.74 -1.39 2.06
C VAL A 79 6.28 -0.24 1.17
N VAL A 80 5.03 0.15 1.31
CA VAL A 80 4.44 1.27 0.58
C VAL A 80 4.23 2.41 1.57
N ARG A 81 4.89 3.55 1.35
CA ARG A 81 4.71 4.74 2.19
C ARG A 81 3.52 5.56 1.71
N ALA A 82 2.35 5.29 2.26
CA ALA A 82 1.11 5.93 1.85
C ALA A 82 0.12 6.07 3.01
N ARG A 83 -0.98 6.78 2.76
CA ARG A 83 -2.16 6.73 3.64
C ARG A 83 -2.86 5.37 3.50
N PRO A 84 -3.46 4.81 4.56
CA PRO A 84 -4.35 3.65 4.42
C PRO A 84 -5.51 3.93 3.45
N GLY A 85 -6.04 2.87 2.84
CA GLY A 85 -7.17 2.93 1.90
C GLY A 85 -6.86 2.35 0.53
N PRO A 86 -7.78 2.53 -0.45
CA PRO A 86 -7.77 1.76 -1.68
C PRO A 86 -6.58 2.13 -2.56
N ALA A 87 -5.97 1.12 -3.16
CA ALA A 87 -4.91 1.23 -4.14
C ALA A 87 -5.07 0.13 -5.19
N GLU A 88 -4.60 0.41 -6.40
CA GLU A 88 -4.52 -0.57 -7.48
C GLU A 88 -3.11 -1.14 -7.47
N VAL A 89 -3.01 -2.46 -7.46
CA VAL A 89 -1.75 -3.20 -7.59
C VAL A 89 -1.74 -3.85 -8.95
N ASP A 90 -0.71 -3.54 -9.72
CA ASP A 90 -0.45 -4.08 -11.04
C ASP A 90 0.87 -4.86 -10.97
N ALA A 91 0.79 -6.18 -11.06
CA ALA A 91 1.93 -7.08 -10.99
C ALA A 91 2.09 -7.79 -12.33
N MET A 92 3.27 -7.69 -12.91
CA MET A 92 3.69 -8.45 -14.08
C MET A 92 4.79 -9.41 -13.67
N ILE A 93 4.63 -10.68 -14.00
CA ILE A 93 5.65 -11.71 -13.84
C ILE A 93 6.06 -12.23 -15.20
N VAL A 94 7.33 -12.61 -15.32
CA VAL A 94 7.86 -13.34 -16.48
C VAL A 94 8.45 -14.65 -16.00
N ASP A 95 8.07 -15.75 -16.63
CA ASP A 95 8.64 -17.07 -16.33
C ASP A 95 9.94 -17.32 -17.10
N ALA A 96 10.67 -18.38 -16.73
CA ALA A 96 11.92 -18.77 -17.38
C ALA A 96 11.77 -19.13 -18.88
N LYS A 97 10.54 -19.35 -19.36
CA LYS A 97 10.22 -19.61 -20.77
C LYS A 97 9.91 -18.32 -21.54
N GLY A 98 9.91 -17.18 -20.86
CA GLY A 98 9.60 -15.87 -21.42
C GLY A 98 8.09 -15.55 -21.48
N ASN A 99 7.23 -16.35 -20.86
CA ASN A 99 5.80 -16.02 -20.80
C ASN A 99 5.56 -14.96 -19.74
N ALA A 100 4.97 -13.84 -20.17
CA ALA A 100 4.54 -12.78 -19.27
C ALA A 100 3.09 -13.00 -18.80
N ARG A 101 2.83 -12.84 -17.51
CA ARG A 101 1.47 -12.79 -16.94
C ARG A 101 1.29 -11.52 -16.15
N ARG A 102 0.09 -10.94 -16.24
CA ARG A 102 -0.24 -9.68 -15.56
C ARG A 102 -1.46 -9.89 -14.67
N THR A 103 -1.32 -9.53 -13.41
CA THR A 103 -2.39 -9.52 -12.41
C THR A 103 -2.61 -8.09 -11.96
N ARG A 104 -3.85 -7.61 -12.10
CA ARG A 104 -4.27 -6.28 -11.64
C ARG A 104 -5.42 -6.42 -10.65
N VAL A 105 -5.25 -5.86 -9.46
CA VAL A 105 -6.23 -5.97 -8.37
C VAL A 105 -6.31 -4.66 -7.59
N THR A 106 -7.54 -4.23 -7.29
CA THR A 106 -7.79 -3.12 -6.35
C THR A 106 -7.98 -3.67 -4.95
N MET A 107 -7.25 -3.12 -3.98
CA MET A 107 -7.29 -3.56 -2.59
C MET A 107 -7.00 -2.42 -1.61
N ASP A 108 -7.45 -2.58 -0.38
CA ASP A 108 -7.16 -1.62 0.68
C ASP A 108 -5.78 -1.88 1.30
N LEU A 109 -4.94 -0.84 1.26
CA LEU A 109 -3.69 -0.81 2.02
C LEU A 109 -4.03 -0.54 3.50
N ARG A 110 -3.67 -1.48 4.37
CA ARG A 110 -3.99 -1.44 5.81
C ARG A 110 -2.75 -1.19 6.64
N LYS A 111 -2.93 -0.54 7.79
CA LYS A 111 -1.86 -0.32 8.78
C LYS A 111 -1.65 -1.56 9.65
N ASP A 112 -2.72 -2.27 9.94
CA ASP A 112 -2.78 -3.21 11.07
C ASP A 112 -2.37 -4.63 10.68
N ALA A 113 -2.46 -4.94 9.39
CA ALA A 113 -2.10 -6.23 8.82
C ALA A 113 -1.48 -6.05 7.43
N PRO A 114 -0.58 -6.96 7.00
CA PRO A 114 -0.13 -6.98 5.62
C PRO A 114 -1.31 -7.10 4.66
N THR A 115 -1.25 -6.35 3.56
CA THR A 115 -2.15 -6.56 2.44
C THR A 115 -1.50 -7.59 1.52
N ILE A 116 -2.19 -8.71 1.27
CA ILE A 116 -1.68 -9.83 0.48
C ILE A 116 -2.20 -9.72 -0.95
N VAL A 117 -1.28 -9.71 -1.92
CA VAL A 117 -1.54 -9.71 -3.36
C VAL A 117 -1.23 -11.09 -3.89
N LYS A 118 -2.23 -11.82 -4.37
CA LYS A 118 -2.01 -13.09 -5.05
C LYS A 118 -1.75 -12.84 -6.53
N VAL A 119 -0.61 -13.29 -7.03
CA VAL A 119 -0.23 -13.21 -8.43
C VAL A 119 -0.44 -14.57 -9.09
N ARG A 120 -1.12 -14.59 -10.24
CA ARG A 120 -1.47 -15.80 -10.99
C ARG A 120 -1.19 -15.64 -12.49
#